data_AF-A0A7L0FNX4-F1
#
_entry.id   AF-A0A7L0FNX4-F1
#
_cell.length_a   1.000
_cell.length_b   1.000
_cell.length_c   1.000
_cell.angle_alpha   90.00
_cell.angle_beta   90.00
_cell.angle_gamma   90.00
#
_symmetry.space_group_name_H-M   'P 1'
#
loop_
_entity.id
_entity.type
_entity.pdbx_description
1 polymer ?
#
loop_
_entity_poly.entity_id
_entity_poly.type
_entity_poly.pdbx_seq_one_letter_code
_entity_poly.pdbx_strand_id
1 'polypeptide(L)'
;DPCRNFHCKRGKVCHVDKQGKPSCICQDPASCPSTKDYEHVCGTDNKTYDGTCQLFGTKCQLEGTKMGRQLHLDYMGSCKYIPHCTDYEVDQFPLRMRDWLKNILMQYYERDLDTSGFLTEKQRNKVKKIYQNDKRLVAGDHAVELLLHDFEKNYHMYVYPVHWEFHQLDQHPVDRVLTHSELAPLRASLVPMEHCITRFFQECDGDQDKFIALKEWCHCFGIKE
;
A
#
# COMPACT_ATOMS: atom_id res chain seq x y z
N ASP A 1 -3.40 -7.25 -33.67
CA ASP A 1 -2.31 -6.79 -32.80
C ASP A 1 -2.02 -7.85 -31.73
N PRO A 2 -0.88 -8.56 -31.82
CA PRO A 2 -0.47 -9.60 -30.87
C PRO A 2 -0.28 -9.11 -29.42
N CYS A 3 -0.08 -7.80 -29.21
CA CYS A 3 0.11 -7.23 -27.88
C CYS A 3 -1.21 -6.82 -27.19
N ARG A 4 -2.35 -6.81 -27.90
CA ARG A 4 -3.62 -6.26 -27.39
C ARG A 4 -4.09 -6.87 -26.06
N ASN A 5 -3.87 -8.17 -25.85
CA ASN A 5 -4.24 -8.90 -24.63
C ASN A 5 -3.01 -9.54 -23.94
N PHE A 6 -1.79 -9.09 -24.27
CA PHE A 6 -0.55 -9.63 -23.71
C PHE A 6 -0.03 -8.68 -22.64
N HIS A 7 -0.37 -8.96 -21.37
CA HIS A 7 -0.02 -8.09 -20.25
C HIS A 7 1.37 -8.41 -19.69
N CYS A 8 2.19 -7.37 -19.56
CA CYS A 8 3.51 -7.43 -18.95
C CYS A 8 3.47 -6.96 -17.49
N LYS A 9 4.45 -7.42 -16.69
CA LYS A 9 4.66 -6.92 -15.33
C LYS A 9 5.04 -5.43 -15.33
N ARG A 10 4.88 -4.76 -14.19
CA ARG A 10 5.27 -3.33 -14.04
C ARG A 10 6.72 -3.11 -14.51
N GLY A 11 6.93 -2.03 -15.26
CA GLY A 11 8.22 -1.69 -15.85
C GLY A 11 8.55 -2.42 -17.15
N LYS A 12 7.65 -3.28 -17.64
CA LYS A 12 7.79 -3.97 -18.94
C LYS A 12 6.65 -3.61 -19.88
N VAL A 13 6.93 -3.66 -21.17
CA VAL A 13 5.96 -3.47 -22.27
C VAL A 13 6.02 -4.62 -23.25
N CYS A 14 4.89 -4.85 -23.92
CA CYS A 14 4.81 -5.87 -24.95
C CYS A 14 5.49 -5.38 -26.23
N HIS A 15 6.35 -6.23 -26.78
CA HIS A 15 7.04 -6.03 -28.04
C HIS A 15 6.88 -7.28 -28.91
N VAL A 16 6.52 -7.08 -30.17
CA VAL A 16 6.37 -8.15 -31.16
C VAL A 16 7.69 -8.35 -31.90
N ASP A 17 8.22 -9.56 -31.87
CA ASP A 17 9.44 -9.88 -32.59
C ASP A 17 9.24 -9.99 -34.12
N LYS A 18 10.32 -10.25 -34.86
CA LYS A 18 10.28 -10.40 -36.34
C LYS A 18 9.40 -11.56 -36.81
N GLN A 19 9.06 -12.50 -35.93
CA GLN A 19 8.25 -13.69 -36.22
C GLN A 19 6.77 -13.45 -35.85
N GLY A 20 6.41 -12.25 -35.37
CA GLY A 20 5.05 -11.92 -34.95
C GLY A 20 4.73 -12.40 -33.53
N LYS A 21 5.71 -12.87 -32.75
CA LYS A 21 5.49 -13.38 -31.39
C LYS A 21 5.64 -12.25 -30.36
N PRO A 22 4.64 -12.05 -29.47
CA PRO A 22 4.74 -11.06 -28.40
C PRO A 22 5.69 -11.52 -27.29
N SER A 23 6.42 -10.57 -26.72
CA SER A 23 7.33 -10.76 -25.58
C SER A 23 7.36 -9.51 -24.70
N CYS A 24 7.70 -9.65 -23.42
CA CYS A 24 7.85 -8.51 -22.52
C CYS A 24 9.30 -8.04 -22.48
N ILE A 25 9.54 -6.80 -22.85
CA ILE A 25 10.84 -6.11 -22.72
C ILE A 25 10.73 -4.99 -21.70
N CYS A 26 11.84 -4.51 -21.16
CA CYS A 26 11.81 -3.35 -20.27
C CYS A 26 11.31 -2.10 -20.99
N GLN A 27 10.43 -1.36 -20.32
CA GLN A 27 10.02 -0.03 -20.71
C GLN A 27 11.24 0.89 -20.70
N ASP A 28 11.48 1.62 -21.80
CA ASP A 28 12.50 2.66 -21.83
C ASP A 28 12.01 3.87 -21.03
N PRO A 29 12.69 4.26 -19.92
CA PRO A 29 12.29 5.40 -19.09
C PRO A 29 12.20 6.71 -19.88
N ALA A 30 12.98 6.87 -20.95
CA ALA A 30 12.95 8.07 -21.78
C ALA A 30 11.72 8.16 -22.69
N SER A 31 11.03 7.04 -22.91
CA SER A 31 9.79 6.98 -23.70
C SER A 31 8.52 7.02 -22.85
N CYS A 32 8.66 7.14 -21.52
CA CYS A 32 7.52 7.37 -20.64
C CYS A 32 6.90 8.75 -20.90
N PRO A 33 5.56 8.89 -20.89
CA PRO A 33 4.92 10.19 -21.00
C PRO A 33 5.34 11.09 -19.84
N SER A 34 5.58 12.38 -20.12
CA SER A 34 5.75 13.36 -19.06
C SER A 34 4.51 13.44 -18.19
N THR A 35 4.72 13.45 -16.88
CA THR A 35 3.63 13.47 -15.90
C THR A 35 3.51 14.85 -15.27
N LYS A 36 2.40 15.11 -14.57
CA LYS A 36 2.28 16.34 -13.78
C LYS A 36 3.00 16.16 -12.43
N ASP A 37 3.31 17.27 -11.75
CA ASP A 37 4.04 17.22 -10.48
C ASP A 37 3.39 16.31 -9.41
N TYR A 38 2.05 16.20 -9.39
CA TYR A 38 1.33 15.32 -8.45
C TYR A 38 1.40 13.82 -8.81
N GLU A 39 1.89 13.50 -10.00
CA GLU A 39 2.08 12.14 -10.51
C GLU A 39 3.52 11.67 -10.36
N HIS A 40 4.45 12.56 -9.99
CA HIS A 40 5.81 12.21 -9.62
C HIS A 40 5.84 11.15 -8.52
N VAL A 41 6.97 10.46 -8.38
CA VAL A 41 7.17 9.47 -7.33
C VAL A 41 8.58 9.52 -6.77
N CYS A 42 8.73 9.12 -5.51
CA CYS A 42 10.05 8.98 -4.88
C CYS A 42 10.46 7.51 -4.85
N GLY A 43 11.69 7.23 -5.28
CA GLY A 43 12.32 5.93 -5.13
C GLY A 43 13.02 5.77 -3.78
N THR A 44 13.24 4.51 -3.37
CA THR A 44 14.05 4.18 -2.17
C THR A 44 15.51 4.60 -2.26
N ASP A 45 15.98 5.05 -3.43
CA ASP A 45 17.27 5.68 -3.65
C ASP A 45 17.23 7.22 -3.45
N ASN A 46 16.13 7.73 -2.89
CA ASN A 46 15.86 9.15 -2.64
C ASN A 46 15.92 10.02 -3.90
N LYS A 47 15.55 9.45 -5.05
CA LYS A 47 15.40 10.17 -6.32
C LYS A 47 13.94 10.33 -6.69
N THR A 48 13.59 11.53 -7.14
CA THR A 48 12.30 11.80 -7.75
C THR A 48 12.30 11.32 -9.20
N TYR A 49 11.27 10.57 -9.56
CA TYR A 49 11.00 10.10 -10.91
C TYR A 49 9.74 10.77 -11.44
N ASP A 50 9.70 11.01 -12.76
CA ASP A 50 8.57 11.50 -13.54
C ASP A 50 7.53 10.37 -13.71
N GLY A 51 6.93 10.00 -12.59
CA GLY A 51 5.91 8.99 -12.48
C GLY A 51 6.38 7.54 -12.38
N THR A 52 5.41 6.68 -12.10
CA THR A 52 5.66 5.24 -11.90
C THR A 52 6.24 4.56 -13.15
N CYS A 53 5.89 5.03 -14.35
CA CYS A 53 6.45 4.51 -15.61
C CYS A 53 7.98 4.59 -15.60
N GLN A 54 8.53 5.77 -15.29
CA GLN A 54 9.97 6.01 -15.31
C GLN A 54 10.68 5.19 -14.23
N LEU A 55 10.15 5.16 -13.01
CA LEU A 55 10.73 4.39 -11.91
C LEU A 55 10.79 2.89 -12.23
N PHE A 56 9.68 2.29 -12.66
CA PHE A 56 9.64 0.85 -12.93
C PHE A 56 10.39 0.46 -14.20
N GLY A 57 10.41 1.32 -15.23
CA GLY A 57 11.29 1.13 -16.40
C GLY A 57 12.76 1.13 -15.98
N THR A 58 13.17 2.08 -15.12
CA THR A 58 14.53 2.17 -14.59
C THR A 58 14.87 0.93 -13.75
N LYS A 59 13.98 0.52 -12.85
CA LYS A 59 14.15 -0.72 -12.07
C LYS A 59 14.30 -1.94 -12.97
N CYS A 60 13.52 -2.03 -14.05
CA CYS A 60 13.58 -3.12 -15.01
C CYS A 60 14.94 -3.19 -15.73
N GLN A 61 15.46 -2.06 -16.21
CA GLN A 61 16.78 -1.98 -16.84
C GLN A 61 17.92 -2.40 -15.90
N LEU A 62 17.69 -2.34 -14.59
CA LEU A 62 18.61 -2.73 -13.54
C LEU A 62 18.36 -4.17 -13.02
N GLU A 63 17.47 -4.95 -13.64
CA GLU A 63 17.20 -6.35 -13.25
C GLU A 63 18.51 -7.16 -13.16
N GLY A 64 18.62 -7.97 -12.10
CA GLY A 64 19.84 -8.76 -11.81
C GLY A 64 20.94 -8.02 -11.04
N THR A 65 20.90 -6.68 -10.99
CA THR A 65 21.89 -5.90 -10.23
C THR A 65 21.51 -5.75 -8.75
N LYS A 66 22.46 -5.32 -7.90
CA LYS A 66 22.16 -4.95 -6.50
C LYS A 66 21.25 -3.72 -6.44
N MET A 67 21.51 -2.73 -7.29
CA MET A 67 20.74 -1.48 -7.32
C MET A 67 19.28 -1.72 -7.74
N GLY A 68 19.04 -2.51 -8.78
CA GLY A 68 17.67 -2.87 -9.20
C GLY A 68 16.90 -3.67 -8.16
N ARG A 69 17.58 -4.52 -7.38
CA ARG A 69 16.99 -5.24 -6.24
C ARG A 69 16.61 -4.31 -5.08
N GLN A 70 17.30 -3.17 -4.90
CA GLN A 70 17.06 -2.23 -3.81
C GLN A 70 16.14 -1.07 -4.20
N LEU A 71 15.99 -0.78 -5.50
CA LEU A 71 15.15 0.29 -6.00
C LEU A 71 13.67 -0.11 -5.95
N HIS A 72 12.89 0.57 -5.12
CA HIS A 72 11.44 0.39 -5.01
C HIS A 72 10.76 1.75 -5.06
N LEU A 73 9.48 1.78 -5.43
CA LEU A 73 8.63 2.94 -5.15
C LEU A 73 8.53 3.08 -3.64
N ASP A 74 8.93 4.24 -3.10
CA ASP A 74 8.81 4.53 -1.67
C ASP A 74 7.47 5.18 -1.37
N TYR A 75 7.15 6.29 -2.05
CA TYR A 75 5.87 7.01 -1.93
C TYR A 75 5.53 7.80 -3.20
N MET A 76 4.26 8.17 -3.32
CA MET A 76 3.77 9.07 -4.36
C MET A 76 4.13 10.53 -4.06
N GLY A 77 4.45 11.30 -5.10
CA GLY A 77 4.97 12.66 -5.03
C GLY A 77 6.50 12.72 -5.12
N SER A 78 7.03 13.92 -5.30
CA SER A 78 8.47 14.19 -5.28
C SER A 78 9.11 13.84 -3.93
N CYS A 79 10.38 13.47 -3.93
CA CYS A 79 11.10 13.18 -2.70
C CYS A 79 11.11 14.38 -1.74
N LYS A 80 10.82 14.09 -0.47
CA LYS A 80 10.76 15.01 0.66
C LYS A 80 11.68 14.56 1.78
N TYR A 81 12.00 15.47 2.70
CA TYR A 81 12.61 15.09 3.97
C TYR A 81 11.63 14.25 4.79
N ILE A 82 12.05 13.08 5.23
CA ILE A 82 11.30 12.21 6.13
C ILE A 82 11.96 12.29 7.50
N PRO A 83 11.24 12.76 8.54
CA PRO A 83 11.79 12.81 9.89
C PRO A 83 12.04 11.41 10.44
N HIS A 84 12.97 11.29 11.39
CA HIS A 84 13.21 10.04 12.10
C HIS A 84 11.99 9.64 12.94
N CYS A 85 11.54 8.39 12.80
CA CYS A 85 10.50 7.83 13.67
C CYS A 85 11.11 7.36 14.99
N THR A 86 10.76 8.02 16.09
CA THR A 86 11.22 7.69 17.45
C THR A 86 10.62 6.39 17.96
N ASP A 87 11.22 5.83 19.02
CA ASP A 87 10.71 4.60 19.66
C ASP A 87 9.30 4.80 20.21
N TYR A 88 9.05 5.95 20.84
CA TYR A 88 7.72 6.33 21.29
C TYR A 88 6.73 6.37 20.12
N GLU A 89 7.12 6.90 18.97
CA GLU A 89 6.23 7.00 17.83
C GLU A 89 5.87 5.64 17.21
N VAL A 90 6.86 4.75 17.03
CA VAL A 90 6.61 3.42 16.46
C VAL A 90 5.74 2.56 17.38
N ASP A 91 5.86 2.71 18.70
CA ASP A 91 5.01 2.01 19.68
C ASP A 91 3.53 2.42 19.58
N GLN A 92 3.26 3.68 19.24
CA GLN A 92 1.90 4.23 19.13
C GLN A 92 1.30 4.02 17.74
N PHE A 93 2.16 3.86 16.73
CA PHE A 93 1.81 3.72 15.32
C PHE A 93 0.73 2.66 15.04
N PRO A 94 0.83 1.39 15.49
CA PRO A 94 -0.16 0.36 15.15
C PRO A 94 -1.56 0.67 15.68
N LEU A 95 -1.66 1.38 16.80
CA LEU A 95 -2.95 1.78 17.40
C LEU A 95 -3.65 2.81 16.51
N ARG A 96 -2.91 3.84 16.09
CA ARG A 96 -3.41 4.91 15.22
C ARG A 96 -3.70 4.41 13.82
N MET A 97 -2.80 3.62 13.25
CA MET A 97 -2.96 3.04 11.92
C MET A 97 -4.19 2.12 11.89
N ARG A 98 -4.39 1.26 12.88
CA ARG A 98 -5.56 0.38 12.92
C ARG A 98 -6.89 1.15 13.01
N ASP A 99 -6.94 2.24 13.77
CA ASP A 99 -8.11 3.12 13.78
C ASP A 99 -8.32 3.82 12.42
N TRP A 100 -7.23 4.29 11.82
CA TRP A 100 -7.25 4.87 10.48
C TRP A 100 -7.79 3.89 9.43
N LEU A 101 -7.32 2.62 9.41
CA LEU A 101 -7.83 1.58 8.50
C LEU A 101 -9.33 1.34 8.64
N LYS A 102 -9.84 1.29 9.88
CA LYS A 102 -11.28 1.20 10.15
C LYS A 102 -12.02 2.39 9.53
N ASN A 103 -11.51 3.60 9.73
CA ASN A 103 -12.18 4.83 9.27
C ASN A 103 -12.08 5.02 7.75
N ILE A 104 -10.97 4.64 7.10
CA ILE A 104 -10.86 4.58 5.64
C ILE A 104 -11.93 3.67 5.05
N LEU A 105 -12.12 2.48 5.64
CA LEU A 105 -13.17 1.58 5.19
C LEU A 105 -14.58 2.17 5.37
N MET A 106 -14.82 2.96 6.42
CA MET A 106 -16.10 3.67 6.59
C MET A 106 -16.29 4.72 5.49
N GLN A 107 -15.26 5.50 5.15
CA GLN A 107 -15.33 6.50 4.07
C GLN A 107 -15.58 5.85 2.70
N TYR A 108 -14.93 4.71 2.43
CA TYR A 108 -15.18 3.93 1.23
C TYR A 108 -16.64 3.47 1.16
N TYR A 109 -17.19 3.00 2.27
CA TYR A 109 -18.59 2.59 2.35
C TYR A 109 -19.57 3.75 2.14
N GLU A 110 -19.33 4.91 2.76
CA GLU A 110 -20.16 6.11 2.57
C GLU A 110 -20.17 6.54 1.10
N ARG A 111 -18.99 6.64 0.47
CA ARG A 111 -18.87 6.98 -0.95
C ARG A 111 -19.55 5.95 -1.85
N ASP A 112 -19.52 4.68 -1.47
CA ASP A 112 -20.12 3.57 -2.20
C ASP A 112 -21.65 3.52 -2.08
N LEU A 113 -22.25 4.23 -1.12
CA LEU A 113 -23.69 4.48 -1.08
C LEU A 113 -24.13 5.49 -2.14
N ASP A 114 -23.30 6.51 -2.38
CA ASP A 114 -23.59 7.56 -3.38
C ASP A 114 -23.21 7.12 -4.80
N THR A 115 -22.04 6.48 -4.95
CA THR A 115 -21.49 6.04 -6.23
C THR A 115 -21.03 4.60 -6.11
N SER A 116 -21.80 3.67 -6.67
CA SER A 116 -21.49 2.23 -6.63
C SER A 116 -20.16 1.91 -7.32
N GLY A 117 -19.38 1.00 -6.75
CA GLY A 117 -18.21 0.42 -7.43
C GLY A 117 -16.95 0.33 -6.56
N PHE A 118 -17.00 0.83 -5.32
CA PHE A 118 -15.86 0.79 -4.41
C PHE A 118 -15.85 -0.48 -3.56
N LEU A 119 -17.03 -1.02 -3.21
CA LEU A 119 -17.14 -2.28 -2.48
C LEU A 119 -18.05 -3.25 -3.23
N THR A 120 -17.62 -4.51 -3.30
CA THR A 120 -18.49 -5.63 -3.71
C THR A 120 -19.65 -5.77 -2.72
N GLU A 121 -20.75 -6.40 -3.15
CA GLU A 121 -21.92 -6.63 -2.29
C GLU A 121 -21.56 -7.34 -0.96
N LYS A 122 -20.67 -8.35 -1.02
CA LYS A 122 -20.20 -9.07 0.17
C LYS A 122 -19.39 -8.17 1.11
N GLN A 123 -18.51 -7.33 0.56
CA GLN A 123 -17.74 -6.37 1.35
C GLN A 123 -18.67 -5.34 1.98
N ARG A 124 -19.57 -4.74 1.20
CA ARG A 124 -20.59 -3.78 1.64
C ARG A 124 -21.43 -4.31 2.81
N ASN A 125 -21.90 -5.56 2.72
CA ASN A 125 -22.67 -6.20 3.80
C ASN A 125 -21.87 -6.40 5.10
N LYS A 126 -20.56 -6.65 5.01
CA LYS A 126 -19.69 -6.70 6.19
C LYS A 126 -19.48 -5.32 6.78
N VAL A 127 -19.17 -4.32 5.94
CA VAL A 127 -18.90 -2.95 6.40
C VAL A 127 -20.13 -2.31 7.00
N LYS A 128 -21.31 -2.53 6.43
CA LYS A 128 -22.60 -2.06 6.96
C LYS A 128 -22.81 -2.44 8.43
N LYS A 129 -22.44 -3.66 8.82
CA LYS A 129 -22.55 -4.13 10.22
C LYS A 129 -21.65 -3.37 11.18
N ILE A 130 -20.47 -2.96 10.71
CA ILE A 130 -19.54 -2.11 11.49
C ILE A 130 -20.07 -0.68 11.53
N TYR A 131 -20.47 -0.15 10.37
CA TYR A 131 -20.95 1.22 10.20
C TYR A 131 -22.14 1.56 11.12
N GLN A 132 -23.12 0.66 11.19
CA GLN A 132 -24.37 0.80 11.95
C GLN A 132 -24.25 0.43 13.42
N ASN A 133 -23.06 0.06 13.91
CA ASN A 133 -22.89 -0.32 15.31
C ASN A 133 -22.72 0.93 16.18
N ASP A 134 -23.63 1.17 17.12
CA ASP A 134 -23.61 2.33 18.02
C ASP A 134 -22.37 2.39 18.93
N LYS A 135 -21.67 1.26 19.13
CA LYS A 135 -20.43 1.19 19.92
C LYS A 135 -19.18 1.53 19.10
N ARG A 136 -19.31 1.75 17.78
CA ARG A 136 -18.18 2.10 16.92
C ARG A 136 -17.62 3.46 17.32
N LEU A 137 -16.34 3.50 17.67
CA LEU A 137 -15.63 4.77 17.83
C LEU A 137 -15.56 5.50 16.48
N VAL A 138 -16.13 6.70 16.41
CA VAL A 138 -16.17 7.57 15.22
C VAL A 138 -14.77 8.17 14.97
N ALA A 139 -14.47 8.51 13.72
CA ALA A 139 -13.21 9.17 13.36
C ALA A 139 -12.99 10.46 14.16
N GLY A 140 -11.76 10.65 14.62
CA GLY A 140 -11.34 11.81 15.40
C GLY A 140 -9.90 11.67 15.88
N ASP A 141 -9.37 12.75 16.47
CA ASP A 141 -8.07 12.69 17.14
C ASP A 141 -8.26 12.17 18.57
N HIS A 142 -7.99 10.87 18.73
CA HIS A 142 -8.21 10.16 20.00
C HIS A 142 -6.90 9.96 20.75
N ALA A 143 -6.99 10.06 22.07
CA ALA A 143 -5.91 9.65 22.96
C ALA A 143 -5.64 8.14 22.81
N VAL A 144 -4.39 7.74 23.00
CA VAL A 144 -3.96 6.36 22.73
C VAL A 144 -4.61 5.36 23.68
N GLU A 145 -4.86 5.76 24.92
CA GLU A 145 -5.55 4.95 25.92
C GLU A 145 -6.97 4.59 25.46
N LEU A 146 -7.65 5.53 24.80
CA LEU A 146 -8.98 5.29 24.23
C LEU A 146 -8.91 4.33 23.04
N LEU A 147 -7.93 4.49 22.15
CA LEU A 147 -7.73 3.59 21.01
C LEU A 147 -7.41 2.15 21.44
N LEU A 148 -6.63 2.00 22.52
CA LEU A 148 -6.33 0.70 23.10
C LEU A 148 -7.60 0.07 23.70
N HIS A 149 -8.34 0.83 24.51
CA HIS A 149 -9.58 0.37 25.11
C HIS A 149 -10.64 -0.01 24.07
N ASP A 150 -10.80 0.80 23.03
CA ASP A 150 -11.74 0.52 21.93
C ASP A 150 -11.35 -0.77 21.21
N PHE A 151 -10.07 -0.98 20.93
CA PHE A 151 -9.61 -2.22 20.30
C PHE A 151 -9.90 -3.46 21.16
N GLU A 152 -9.69 -3.39 22.47
CA GLU A 152 -9.99 -4.51 23.38
C GLU A 152 -11.49 -4.83 23.44
N LYS A 153 -12.34 -3.80 23.53
CA LYS A 153 -13.80 -3.97 23.67
C LYS A 153 -14.50 -4.28 22.35
N ASN A 154 -13.99 -3.74 21.25
CA ASN A 154 -14.59 -3.78 19.93
C ASN A 154 -13.70 -4.49 18.90
N TYR A 155 -12.80 -5.39 19.35
CA TYR A 155 -11.85 -6.16 18.53
C TYR A 155 -12.39 -6.63 17.16
N HIS A 156 -13.59 -7.21 17.15
CA HIS A 156 -14.23 -7.73 15.94
C HIS A 156 -14.46 -6.68 14.84
N MET A 157 -14.60 -5.40 15.20
CA MET A 157 -14.75 -4.29 14.25
C MET A 157 -13.45 -3.97 13.50
N TYR A 158 -12.30 -4.42 14.02
CA TYR A 158 -10.98 -4.14 13.48
C TYR A 158 -10.42 -5.28 12.62
N VAL A 159 -10.86 -6.51 12.86
CA VAL A 159 -10.41 -7.69 12.09
C VAL A 159 -10.62 -7.49 10.59
N TYR A 160 -11.83 -7.08 10.18
CA TYR A 160 -12.14 -6.96 8.77
C TYR A 160 -11.44 -5.79 8.07
N PRO A 161 -11.38 -4.56 8.63
CA PRO A 161 -10.59 -3.48 8.04
C PRO A 161 -9.11 -3.82 7.84
N VAL A 162 -8.48 -4.44 8.83
CA VAL A 162 -7.07 -4.85 8.72
C VAL A 162 -6.86 -5.83 7.57
N HIS A 163 -7.71 -6.85 7.45
CA HIS A 163 -7.63 -7.79 6.32
C HIS A 163 -7.97 -7.11 4.99
N TRP A 164 -8.96 -6.24 4.96
CA TRP A 164 -9.40 -5.57 3.74
C TRP A 164 -8.28 -4.73 3.14
N GLU A 165 -7.58 -3.94 3.97
CA GLU A 165 -6.48 -3.10 3.50
C GLU A 165 -5.35 -3.94 2.90
N PHE A 166 -4.96 -5.04 3.53
CA PHE A 166 -3.95 -5.94 2.98
C PHE A 166 -4.27 -6.34 1.52
N HIS A 167 -5.53 -6.71 1.25
CA HIS A 167 -5.96 -7.09 -0.09
C HIS A 167 -6.09 -5.89 -1.04
N GLN A 168 -6.24 -4.66 -0.53
CA GLN A 168 -6.18 -3.46 -1.39
C GLN A 168 -4.76 -3.17 -1.85
N LEU A 169 -3.76 -3.44 -1.00
CA LEU A 169 -2.35 -3.19 -1.29
C LEU A 169 -1.72 -4.29 -2.15
N ASP A 170 -2.09 -5.56 -1.93
CA ASP A 170 -1.63 -6.75 -2.67
C ASP A 170 -2.18 -6.76 -4.11
N GLN A 171 -1.44 -6.18 -5.05
CA GLN A 171 -1.90 -5.94 -6.43
C GLN A 171 -0.81 -6.16 -7.49
N HIS A 172 0.46 -6.23 -7.11
CA HIS A 172 1.59 -6.10 -8.00
C HIS A 172 2.71 -7.13 -7.79
N PRO A 173 2.42 -8.44 -7.96
CA PRO A 173 1.12 -9.02 -8.34
C PRO A 173 0.28 -9.37 -7.11
N VAL A 174 -0.94 -9.90 -7.33
CA VAL A 174 -1.72 -10.48 -6.23
C VAL A 174 -1.09 -11.83 -5.84
N ASP A 175 -0.25 -11.84 -4.81
CA ASP A 175 0.50 -13.02 -4.37
C ASP A 175 0.51 -13.23 -2.85
N ARG A 176 -0.30 -12.47 -2.11
CA ARG A 176 -0.50 -12.57 -0.65
C ARG A 176 0.73 -12.19 0.17
N VAL A 177 1.61 -11.38 -0.40
CA VAL A 177 2.68 -10.69 0.31
C VAL A 177 2.69 -9.24 -0.12
N LEU A 178 3.16 -8.33 0.74
CA LEU A 178 3.29 -6.91 0.38
C LEU A 178 4.75 -6.56 0.18
N THR A 179 5.07 -6.04 -1.00
CA THR A 179 6.38 -5.43 -1.27
C THR A 179 6.48 -4.03 -0.67
N HIS A 180 7.72 -3.51 -0.54
CA HIS A 180 7.94 -2.09 -0.18
C HIS A 180 7.17 -1.11 -1.07
N SER A 181 7.03 -1.45 -2.36
CA SER A 181 6.30 -0.65 -3.35
C SER A 181 4.78 -0.72 -3.23
N GLU A 182 4.23 -1.81 -2.71
CA GLU A 182 2.80 -1.94 -2.43
C GLU A 182 2.40 -1.24 -1.14
N LEU A 183 3.32 -1.07 -0.21
CA LEU A 183 3.13 -0.26 1.00
C LEU A 183 3.19 1.26 0.73
N ALA A 184 3.59 1.69 -0.48
CA ALA A 184 3.73 3.10 -0.83
C ALA A 184 2.48 3.98 -0.60
N PRO A 185 1.23 3.51 -0.82
CA PRO A 185 0.02 4.28 -0.52
C PRO A 185 -0.11 4.65 0.96
N LEU A 186 0.42 3.80 1.86
CA LEU A 186 0.42 4.10 3.29
C LEU A 186 1.36 5.26 3.61
N ARG A 187 2.42 5.50 2.83
CA ARG A 187 3.37 6.60 3.05
C ARG A 187 2.87 7.98 2.57
N ALA A 188 1.59 8.07 2.18
CA ALA A 188 0.99 9.34 1.80
C ALA A 188 0.86 10.27 3.01
N SER A 189 1.02 11.58 2.81
CA SER A 189 1.02 12.59 3.88
C SER A 189 -0.29 12.70 4.67
N LEU A 190 -1.38 12.06 4.24
CA LEU A 190 -2.65 12.00 4.96
C LEU A 190 -2.73 10.83 5.95
N VAL A 191 -1.74 9.93 5.93
CA VAL A 191 -1.69 8.78 6.82
C VAL A 191 -1.05 9.21 8.14
N PRO A 192 -1.64 8.83 9.29
CA PRO A 192 -1.08 9.19 10.58
C PRO A 192 0.34 8.65 10.75
N MET A 193 1.28 9.53 11.11
CA MET A 193 2.67 9.17 11.41
C MET A 193 3.32 8.38 10.27
N GLU A 194 3.14 8.85 9.04
CA GLU A 194 3.56 8.13 7.84
C GLU A 194 5.07 7.88 7.79
N HIS A 195 5.85 8.73 8.46
CA HIS A 195 7.30 8.58 8.61
C HIS A 195 7.71 7.31 9.38
N CYS A 196 6.80 6.72 10.16
CA CYS A 196 7.05 5.48 10.90
C CYS A 196 6.79 4.21 10.10
N ILE A 197 6.16 4.27 8.93
CA ILE A 197 5.72 3.09 8.18
C ILE A 197 6.87 2.15 7.84
N THR A 198 7.97 2.71 7.32
CA THR A 198 9.12 1.89 6.93
C THR A 198 9.75 1.20 8.14
N ARG A 199 9.89 1.92 9.26
CA ARG A 199 10.42 1.34 10.49
C ARG A 199 9.48 0.27 11.06
N PHE A 200 8.19 0.57 11.16
CA PHE A 200 7.18 -0.35 11.67
C PHE A 200 7.16 -1.67 10.88
N PHE A 201 7.07 -1.62 9.55
CA PHE A 201 7.03 -2.84 8.76
C PHE A 201 8.37 -3.59 8.73
N GLN A 202 9.50 -2.93 8.95
CA GLN A 202 10.78 -3.64 9.19
C GLN A 202 10.77 -4.43 10.50
N GLU A 203 10.07 -3.95 11.53
CA GLU A 203 9.88 -4.69 12.79
C GLU A 203 8.81 -5.80 12.66
N CYS A 204 7.90 -5.66 11.69
CA CYS A 204 6.88 -6.67 11.36
C CYS A 204 7.40 -7.85 10.53
N ASP A 205 8.41 -7.61 9.70
CA ASP A 205 9.07 -8.60 8.85
C ASP A 205 9.90 -9.57 9.73
N GLY A 206 9.22 -10.62 10.20
CA GLY A 206 9.72 -11.51 11.24
C GLY A 206 10.70 -12.56 10.71
N ASP A 207 10.56 -12.95 9.43
CA ASP A 207 11.49 -13.84 8.75
C ASP A 207 12.58 -13.11 7.93
N GLN A 208 12.51 -11.77 7.88
CA GLN A 208 13.47 -10.87 7.25
C GLN A 208 13.60 -11.08 5.74
N ASP A 209 12.53 -11.51 5.09
CA ASP A 209 12.48 -11.73 3.65
C ASP A 209 12.22 -10.44 2.84
N LYS A 210 11.93 -9.33 3.53
CA LYS A 210 11.60 -7.98 3.01
C LYS A 210 10.22 -7.85 2.38
N PHE A 211 9.37 -8.84 2.60
CA PHE A 211 7.97 -8.81 2.27
C PHE A 211 7.17 -8.82 3.57
N ILE A 212 5.91 -8.41 3.50
CA ILE A 212 4.99 -8.55 4.63
C ILE A 212 3.92 -9.55 4.23
N ALA A 213 4.01 -10.77 4.75
CA ALA A 213 2.97 -11.76 4.58
C ALA A 213 1.70 -11.38 5.34
N LEU A 214 0.54 -11.91 4.94
CA LEU A 214 -0.73 -11.66 5.64
C LEU A 214 -0.65 -11.99 7.14
N LYS A 215 0.10 -13.02 7.51
CA LYS A 215 0.31 -13.41 8.92
C LYS A 215 1.06 -12.33 9.71
N GLU A 216 2.14 -11.81 9.16
CA GLU A 216 2.95 -10.75 9.76
C GLU A 216 2.17 -9.44 9.86
N TRP A 217 1.47 -9.07 8.78
CA TRP A 217 0.54 -7.94 8.76
C TRP A 217 -0.49 -8.02 9.90
N CYS A 218 -1.20 -9.15 10.01
CA CYS A 218 -2.19 -9.36 11.06
C CYS A 218 -1.57 -9.33 12.45
N HIS A 219 -0.42 -10.00 12.64
CA HIS A 219 0.31 -10.01 13.91
C HIS A 219 0.66 -8.59 14.36
N CYS A 220 1.21 -7.78 13.46
CA CYS A 220 1.61 -6.40 13.75
C CYS A 220 0.46 -5.47 14.12
N PHE A 221 -0.76 -5.75 13.65
CA PHE A 221 -1.95 -5.01 14.06
C PHE A 221 -2.70 -5.63 15.24
N GLY A 222 -2.16 -6.69 15.86
CA GLY A 222 -2.74 -7.38 17.01
C GLY A 222 -3.95 -8.26 16.65
N ILE A 223 -4.09 -8.65 15.38
CA ILE A 223 -5.16 -9.53 14.92
C ILE A 223 -4.72 -10.99 15.12
N LYS A 224 -5.51 -11.72 15.90
CA LYS A 224 -5.33 -13.15 16.17
C LYS A 224 -5.57 -13.97 14.89
N GLU A 225 -4.72 -14.98 14.69
CA GLU A 225 -4.83 -15.99 13.62
C GLU A 225 -6.14 -16.77 13.68
#